data_AF-A0A7S1GHA7-F1
#
_entry.id   AF-A0A7S1GHA7-F1
#
_cell.length_a   1.000
_cell.length_b   1.000
_cell.length_c   1.000
_cell.angle_alpha   90.00
_cell.angle_beta   90.00
_cell.angle_gamma   90.00
#
_symmetry.space_group_name_H-M   'P 1'
#
loop_
_entity.id
_entity.type
_entity.pdbx_description
1 polymer ?
#
loop_
_entity_poly.entity_id
_entity_poly.type
_entity_poly.pdbx_seq_one_letter_code
_entity_poly.pdbx_strand_id
1 'polypeptide(L)'
;ASGNMIQPNDGTDNDVPVLQGSRFEVSEDSIEFVNATVVTPANTTLVKDLSLRVPAGVNLLVTGPNGAGKSSLFRVLGGLWPLTSGVIKKPGGGSDETGLSHDIFYVPQKPYVSVGTLQEQ
;
A
#
# COMPACT_ATOMS: atom_id res chain seq x y z
N ALA A 1 27.95 20.90 -43.45
CA ALA A 1 28.44 19.55 -43.09
C ALA A 1 28.64 19.56 -41.58
N SER A 2 27.60 19.35 -40.77
CA SER A 2 26.81 18.13 -40.59
C SER A 2 27.69 16.99 -40.09
N GLY A 3 27.60 16.72 -38.79
CA GLY A 3 28.28 15.61 -38.13
C GLY A 3 27.98 15.57 -36.64
N ASN A 4 26.70 15.49 -36.25
CA ASN A 4 26.36 15.10 -34.88
C ASN A 4 26.47 13.58 -34.78
N MET A 5 27.45 13.16 -33.98
CA MET A 5 27.76 11.79 -33.64
C MET A 5 26.72 11.26 -32.65
N ILE A 6 25.98 10.23 -33.06
CA ILE A 6 25.01 9.51 -32.23
C ILE A 6 25.82 8.59 -31.29
N GLN A 7 25.67 8.77 -29.98
CA GLN A 7 26.12 7.77 -29.01
C GLN A 7 25.07 6.64 -28.91
N PRO A 8 25.49 5.37 -28.81
CA PRO A 8 24.56 4.25 -28.67
C PRO A 8 23.95 4.24 -27.26
N ASN A 9 22.62 4.18 -27.18
CA ASN A 9 21.89 3.94 -25.93
C ASN A 9 22.20 2.50 -25.46
N ASP A 10 22.82 2.36 -24.29
CA ASP A 10 22.97 1.08 -23.62
C ASP A 10 21.63 0.68 -23.01
N GLY A 11 20.97 -0.26 -23.68
CA GLY A 11 19.75 -0.89 -23.18
C GLY A 11 20.01 -1.63 -21.87
N THR A 12 19.79 -0.95 -20.75
CA THR A 12 19.31 -1.57 -19.53
C THR A 12 18.02 -0.88 -19.15
N ASP A 13 16.92 -1.41 -19.69
CA ASP A 13 15.56 -1.17 -19.23
C ASP A 13 15.41 -1.76 -17.83
N ASN A 14 15.99 -1.05 -16.85
CA ASN A 14 15.64 -1.18 -15.46
C ASN A 14 14.70 -0.02 -15.15
N ASP A 15 13.49 -0.06 -15.71
CA ASP A 15 12.32 0.63 -15.16
C ASP A 15 12.00 0.01 -13.79
N VAL A 16 12.90 0.21 -12.82
CA VAL A 16 12.54 0.15 -11.41
C VAL A 16 11.65 1.37 -11.22
N PRO A 17 10.34 1.22 -10.95
CA PRO A 17 9.50 2.37 -10.69
C PRO A 17 10.12 3.12 -9.52
N VAL A 18 10.63 4.32 -9.80
CA VAL A 18 11.11 5.25 -8.79
C VAL A 18 10.01 5.34 -7.75
N LEU A 19 10.32 4.97 -6.50
CA LEU A 19 9.40 5.04 -5.37
C LEU A 19 9.09 6.51 -5.11
N GLN A 20 8.16 7.07 -5.88
CA GLN A 20 7.79 8.46 -5.82
C GLN A 20 6.85 8.66 -4.64
N GLY A 21 7.43 8.57 -3.44
CA GLY A 21 6.85 8.87 -2.12
C GLY A 21 5.47 8.28 -1.89
N SER A 22 5.38 7.21 -1.09
CA SER A 22 4.10 6.71 -0.57
C SER A 22 3.30 7.89 0.03
N ARG A 23 2.21 8.29 -0.63
CA ARG A 23 1.37 9.41 -0.17
C ARG A 23 0.27 8.86 0.72
N PHE A 24 0.60 8.70 1.99
CA PHE A 24 -0.41 8.46 3.03
C PHE A 24 -0.89 9.81 3.54
N GLU A 25 -2.11 10.17 3.18
CA GLU A 25 -2.73 11.43 3.58
C GLU A 25 -3.73 11.20 4.73
N VAL A 26 -3.93 12.23 5.54
CA VAL A 26 -4.93 12.19 6.61
C VAL A 26 -6.32 12.34 6.00
N SER A 27 -7.26 11.52 6.46
CA SER A 27 -8.70 11.74 6.28
C SER A 27 -9.42 11.42 7.58
N GLU A 28 -10.25 12.34 8.06
CA GLU A 28 -10.96 12.18 9.34
C GLU A 28 -12.21 11.28 9.23
N ASP A 29 -12.82 11.23 8.04
CA ASP A 29 -14.16 10.67 7.85
C ASP A 29 -14.20 9.51 6.86
N SER A 30 -13.05 9.03 6.39
CA SER A 30 -13.02 8.03 5.32
C SER A 30 -11.68 7.33 5.17
N ILE A 31 -11.74 6.14 4.57
CA ILE A 31 -10.59 5.42 4.01
C ILE A 31 -10.72 5.46 2.49
N GLU A 32 -9.69 5.98 1.82
CA GLU A 32 -9.68 6.16 0.38
C GLU A 32 -8.42 5.58 -0.25
N PHE A 33 -8.60 4.87 -1.36
CA PHE A 33 -7.56 4.56 -2.32
C PHE A 33 -7.81 5.46 -3.54
N VAL A 34 -6.78 6.14 -4.02
CA VAL A 34 -6.84 7.00 -5.22
C VAL A 34 -5.78 6.51 -6.20
N ASN A 35 -6.22 5.82 -7.24
CA ASN A 35 -5.37 5.21 -8.28
C ASN A 35 -4.23 4.36 -7.68
N ALA A 36 -4.53 3.63 -6.61
CA ALA A 36 -3.54 2.89 -5.85
C ALA A 36 -3.15 1.59 -6.56
N THR A 37 -1.84 1.34 -6.68
CA THR A 37 -1.30 0.09 -7.22
C THR A 37 -0.61 -0.71 -6.11
N VAL A 38 -1.01 -1.97 -5.96
CA VAL A 38 -0.49 -2.90 -4.94
C VAL A 38 0.42 -3.92 -5.62
N VAL A 39 1.69 -3.93 -5.22
CA VAL A 39 2.72 -4.82 -5.74
C VAL A 39 3.25 -5.68 -4.58
N THR A 40 3.54 -6.95 -4.84
CA THR A 40 4.21 -7.82 -3.87
C THR A 40 5.69 -7.43 -3.70
N PRO A 41 6.34 -7.80 -2.58
CA PRO A 41 7.79 -7.70 -2.46
C PRO A 41 8.57 -8.46 -3.54
N ALA A 42 7.95 -9.44 -4.20
CA ALA A 42 8.49 -10.16 -5.36
C ALA A 42 8.18 -9.47 -6.70
N ASN A 43 7.88 -8.16 -6.67
CA ASN A 43 7.59 -7.31 -7.82
C ASN A 43 6.44 -7.79 -8.72
N THR A 44 5.43 -8.45 -8.14
CA THR A 44 4.23 -8.90 -8.87
C THR A 44 3.07 -7.96 -8.59
N THR A 45 2.47 -7.38 -9.64
CA THR A 45 1.29 -6.51 -9.48
C THR A 45 0.06 -7.36 -9.14
N LEU A 46 -0.59 -7.06 -8.01
CA LEU A 46 -1.81 -7.73 -7.55
C LEU A 46 -3.07 -6.94 -7.86
N VAL A 47 -3.00 -5.62 -7.68
CA VAL A 47 -4.10 -4.68 -7.93
C VAL A 47 -3.51 -3.48 -8.65
N LYS A 48 -4.18 -3.02 -9.70
CA LYS A 48 -3.75 -1.89 -10.52
C LYS A 48 -4.82 -0.81 -10.49
N ASP A 49 -4.39 0.44 -10.31
CA ASP A 49 -5.22 1.65 -10.40
C ASP A 49 -6.52 1.61 -9.58
N LEU A 50 -6.46 1.07 -8.35
CA LEU A 50 -7.62 0.98 -7.47
C LEU A 50 -8.05 2.36 -6.97
N SER A 51 -9.29 2.73 -7.28
CA SER A 51 -9.97 3.88 -6.68
C SER A 51 -11.20 3.41 -5.91
N LEU A 52 -11.20 3.64 -4.61
CA LEU A 52 -12.23 3.19 -3.68
C LEU A 52 -12.34 4.18 -2.53
N ARG A 53 -13.56 4.51 -2.09
CA ARG A 53 -13.82 5.34 -0.91
C ARG A 53 -14.76 4.60 0.03
N VAL A 54 -14.38 4.51 1.30
CA VAL A 54 -15.16 3.93 2.38
C VAL A 54 -15.40 5.03 3.42
N PRO A 55 -16.62 5.59 3.49
CA PRO A 55 -16.96 6.58 4.52
C PRO A 55 -16.95 5.97 5.93
N ALA A 56 -16.73 6.81 6.93
CA ALA A 56 -16.85 6.45 8.34
C ALA A 56 -18.26 5.92 8.64
N GLY A 57 -18.31 4.90 9.49
CA GLY A 57 -19.56 4.21 9.84
C GLY A 57 -20.05 3.19 8.81
N VAL A 58 -19.36 3.02 7.68
CA VAL A 58 -19.70 2.01 6.67
C VAL A 58 -18.83 0.76 6.84
N ASN A 59 -19.49 -0.41 6.86
CA ASN A 59 -18.81 -1.70 6.86
C ASN A 59 -18.58 -2.18 5.42
N LEU A 60 -17.32 -2.43 5.05
CA LEU A 60 -16.94 -2.98 3.76
C LEU A 60 -16.51 -4.45 3.89
N LEU A 61 -17.05 -5.32 3.05
CA LEU A 61 -16.60 -6.71 2.90
C LEU A 61 -15.78 -6.86 1.61
N VAL A 62 -14.54 -7.35 1.74
CA VAL A 62 -13.67 -7.66 0.60
C VAL A 62 -13.62 -9.19 0.41
N THR A 63 -14.15 -9.68 -0.71
CA THR A 63 -14.17 -11.12 -1.06
C THR A 63 -13.42 -11.42 -2.34
N GLY A 64 -13.01 -12.68 -2.53
CA GLY A 64 -12.40 -13.14 -3.77
C GLY A 64 -11.54 -14.39 -3.58
N PRO A 65 -11.04 -15.02 -4.66
CA PRO A 65 -10.22 -16.22 -4.60
C PRO A 65 -8.95 -16.06 -3.75
N ASN A 66 -8.37 -17.18 -3.32
CA ASN A 66 -7.07 -17.17 -2.67
C ASN A 66 -6.01 -16.62 -3.64
N GLY A 67 -5.11 -15.78 -3.13
CA GLY A 67 -4.10 -15.11 -3.95
C GLY A 67 -4.55 -13.84 -4.68
N ALA A 68 -5.85 -13.48 -4.67
CA ALA A 68 -6.35 -12.24 -5.29
C ALA A 68 -5.88 -10.92 -4.64
N GLY A 69 -4.93 -10.98 -3.69
CA GLY A 69 -4.33 -9.79 -3.09
C GLY A 69 -5.08 -9.12 -1.95
N LYS A 70 -6.20 -9.69 -1.47
CA LYS A 70 -7.00 -9.14 -0.35
C LYS A 70 -6.14 -8.79 0.87
N SER A 71 -5.39 -9.75 1.41
CA SER A 71 -4.53 -9.51 2.56
C SER A 71 -3.40 -8.51 2.26
N SER A 72 -2.90 -8.49 1.02
CA SER A 72 -1.87 -7.54 0.59
C SER A 72 -2.41 -6.11 0.51
N LEU A 73 -3.66 -5.92 0.08
CA LEU A 73 -4.35 -4.63 0.10
C LEU A 73 -4.37 -4.03 1.52
N PHE A 74 -4.74 -4.83 2.52
CA PHE A 74 -4.75 -4.37 3.92
C PHE A 74 -3.34 -4.14 4.49
N ARG A 75 -2.33 -4.87 4.02
CA ARG A 75 -0.93 -4.61 4.41
C ARG A 75 -0.44 -3.26 3.89
N VAL A 76 -0.80 -2.88 2.66
CA VAL A 76 -0.48 -1.55 2.13
C VAL A 76 -1.27 -0.46 2.86
N LEU A 77 -2.57 -0.66 3.11
CA LEU A 77 -3.39 0.27 3.89
C LEU A 77 -2.83 0.52 5.30
N GLY A 78 -2.37 -0.55 5.96
CA GLY A 78 -1.79 -0.49 7.30
C GLY A 78 -0.32 -0.05 7.34
N GLY A 79 0.30 0.33 6.22
CA GLY A 79 1.71 0.75 6.19
C GLY A 79 2.72 -0.39 6.39
N LEU A 80 2.29 -1.66 6.37
CA LEU A 80 3.19 -2.82 6.46
C LEU A 80 3.98 -3.03 5.17
N TRP A 81 3.36 -2.73 4.02
CA TRP A 81 3.97 -2.77 2.69
C TRP A 81 3.94 -1.37 2.08
N PRO A 82 4.99 -0.95 1.34
CA PRO A 82 5.02 0.37 0.72
C PRO A 82 3.97 0.49 -0.40
N LEU A 83 3.48 1.71 -0.61
CA LEU A 83 2.60 2.02 -1.73
C LEU A 83 3.44 2.39 -2.96
N THR A 84 3.32 1.60 -4.04
CA THR A 84 4.14 1.80 -5.25
C THR A 84 3.64 2.99 -6.11
N SER A 85 2.34 3.22 -6.15
CA SER A 85 1.71 4.31 -6.91
C SER A 85 0.34 4.66 -6.33
N GLY A 86 -0.09 5.91 -6.52
CA GLY A 86 -1.35 6.45 -6.03
C GLY A 86 -1.25 7.11 -4.65
N VAL A 87 -2.41 7.32 -4.03
CA VAL A 87 -2.55 7.93 -2.70
C VAL A 87 -3.49 7.07 -1.86
N ILE A 88 -3.18 6.92 -0.58
CA ILE A 88 -4.10 6.34 0.40
C ILE A 88 -4.43 7.42 1.43
N LYS A 89 -5.72 7.70 1.62
CA LYS A 89 -6.20 8.61 2.67
C LYS A 89 -6.85 7.81 3.78
N LYS A 90 -6.52 8.09 5.03
CA LYS A 90 -7.04 7.32 6.17
C LYS A 90 -6.93 8.09 7.50
N PRO A 91 -7.68 7.69 8.54
CA PRO A 91 -7.53 8.25 9.88
C PRO A 91 -6.09 8.16 10.40
N GLY A 92 -5.65 9.22 11.06
CA GLY A 92 -4.29 9.38 11.60
C GLY A 92 -3.19 9.65 10.57
N GLY A 93 -3.48 9.56 9.27
CA GLY A 93 -2.47 9.68 8.21
C GLY A 93 -1.38 8.61 8.31
N GLY A 94 -0.26 8.80 7.62
CA GLY A 94 0.98 8.09 7.93
C GLY A 94 1.79 8.90 8.92
N SER A 95 2.18 8.35 10.06
CA SER A 95 3.01 9.05 11.05
C SER A 95 4.41 9.38 10.53
N ASP A 96 4.84 8.72 9.47
CA ASP A 96 6.14 8.81 8.81
C ASP A 96 6.04 8.23 7.38
N GLU A 97 7.20 8.05 6.73
CA GLU A 97 7.32 7.44 5.40
C GLU A 97 6.78 6.00 5.28
N THR A 98 6.53 5.32 6.40
CA THR A 98 6.00 3.95 6.43
C THR A 98 4.49 3.89 6.21
N GLY A 99 3.76 4.97 6.54
CA GLY A 99 2.30 4.99 6.47
C GLY A 99 1.59 4.36 7.67
N LEU A 100 2.30 3.99 8.74
CA LEU A 100 1.69 3.50 9.98
C LEU A 100 0.76 4.56 10.59
N SER A 101 -0.35 4.12 11.20
CA SER A 101 -1.31 5.00 11.89
C SER A 101 -1.69 4.40 13.23
N HIS A 102 -1.79 5.25 14.24
CA HIS A 102 -2.32 4.89 15.56
C HIS A 102 -3.85 4.77 15.58
N ASP A 103 -4.53 5.23 14.52
CA ASP A 103 -5.99 5.21 14.40
C ASP A 103 -6.49 4.00 13.61
N ILE A 104 -5.59 3.10 13.19
CA ILE A 104 -5.93 1.89 12.44
C ILE A 104 -5.43 0.66 13.17
N PHE A 105 -6.37 -0.21 13.53
CA PHE A 105 -6.08 -1.51 14.12
C PHE A 105 -6.17 -2.62 13.08
N TYR A 106 -5.12 -3.42 12.98
CA TYR A 106 -5.09 -4.61 12.12
C TYR A 106 -5.25 -5.86 12.98
N VAL A 107 -6.32 -6.62 12.75
CA VAL A 107 -6.54 -7.91 13.42
C VAL A 107 -6.00 -9.02 12.51
N PRO A 108 -4.97 -9.77 12.94
CA PRO A 108 -4.36 -10.79 12.12
C PRO A 108 -5.27 -12.03 11.97
N GLN A 109 -5.14 -12.72 10.84
CA GLN A 109 -5.85 -13.97 10.59
C GLN A 109 -5.48 -15.09 11.57
N LYS A 110 -4.22 -15.13 12.03
CA LYS A 110 -3.74 -16.04 13.06
C LYS A 110 -3.50 -15.22 14.34
N PRO A 111 -4.13 -15.56 15.48
CA PRO A 111 -3.87 -14.86 16.73
C PRO A 111 -2.44 -15.13 17.18
N TYR A 112 -1.75 -14.07 17.60
CA TYR A 112 -0.45 -14.15 18.25
C TYR A 112 -0.67 -13.82 19.72
N VAL A 113 -0.39 -14.80 20.59
CA VAL A 113 -0.51 -14.65 22.05
C VAL A 113 0.89 -14.57 22.65
N SER A 114 1.11 -13.58 23.49
CA SER A 114 2.31 -13.49 24.31
C SER A 114 2.35 -14.66 25.29
N VAL A 115 3.53 -15.23 25.55
CA VAL A 115 3.70 -16.20 26.63
C VAL A 115 3.58 -15.44 27.96
N GLY A 116 2.56 -15.75 28.76
CA GLY A 116 2.27 -15.03 30.00
C GLY A 116 0.81 -15.15 30.41
N THR A 117 0.40 -14.28 31.33
CA THR A 117 -0.99 -14.16 31.78
C THR A 117 -1.82 -13.27 30.84
N LEU A 118 -3.15 -13.42 30.88
CA LEU A 118 -4.06 -12.54 30.10
C LEU A 118 -3.93 -11.05 30.48
N GLN A 119 -3.46 -10.74 31.69
CA GLN A 119 -3.25 -9.36 32.12
C GLN A 119 -2.02 -8.72 31.46
N GLU A 120 -1.03 -9.53 31.07
CA GLU A 120 0.21 -9.08 30.42
C GLU A 120 0.09 -9.00 28.88
N GLN A 121 -1.07 -9.41 28.35
CA GLN A 121 -1.44 -9.31 26.93
C GLN A 121 -2.23 -8.04 26.66
#